data_AF-G0VJ68-F1
#
_entry.id   AF-G0VJ68-F1
#
_cell.length_a   1.000
_cell.length_b   1.000
_cell.length_c   1.000
_cell.angle_alpha   90.00
_cell.angle_beta   90.00
_cell.angle_gamma   90.00
#
_symmetry.space_group_name_H-M   'P 1'
#
loop_
_entity.id
_entity.type
_entity.pdbx_description
1 polymer ?
#
loop_
_entity_poly.entity_id
_entity_poly.type
_entity_poly.pdbx_seq_one_letter_code
_entity_poly.pdbx_strand_id
1 'polypeptide(L)'
;MGLSAEKLVIVTNENDILDRFLKSGIYERSDEVAVTLSPGMGIFISSNFERLLWFLARGYLASKYDLKAGEIVTDWFQQLKTEGRLQVGSVAIKGVLSDFASEKVSDSETSVWKQYNNDNKNETLLNS
;
A
#
# COMPACT_ATOMS: atom_id res chain seq x y z
N MET A 1 2.81 20.39 5.09
CA MET A 1 4.24 20.06 5.27
C MET A 1 4.87 20.10 3.88
N GLY A 2 6.06 20.72 3.71
CA GLY A 2 6.71 20.99 2.42
C GLY A 2 8.03 20.26 2.23
N LEU A 3 8.06 18.98 2.61
CA LEU A 3 9.24 18.14 2.43
C LEU A 3 9.40 17.84 0.94
N SER A 4 10.57 18.17 0.38
CA SER A 4 10.93 17.81 -1.00
C SER A 4 11.35 16.34 -1.05
N ALA A 5 10.39 15.44 -0.87
CA ALA A 5 10.56 14.03 -1.16
C ALA A 5 10.18 13.78 -2.62
N GLU A 6 10.82 12.80 -3.25
CA GLU A 6 10.41 12.30 -4.56
C GLU A 6 9.16 11.41 -4.39
N LYS A 7 9.27 10.10 -4.63
CA LYS A 7 8.17 9.15 -4.43
C LYS A 7 8.30 8.40 -3.12
N LEU A 8 7.16 8.19 -2.48
CA LEU A 8 7.03 7.26 -1.36
C LEU A 8 6.83 5.85 -1.89
N VAL A 9 7.79 4.96 -1.66
CA VAL A 9 7.72 3.58 -2.14
C VAL A 9 7.06 2.69 -1.09
N ILE A 10 5.98 2.02 -1.47
CA ILE A 10 5.26 1.04 -0.67
C ILE A 10 5.75 -0.35 -1.06
N VAL A 11 6.42 -1.03 -0.14
CA VAL A 11 6.89 -2.41 -0.34
C VAL A 11 5.95 -3.35 0.39
N THR A 12 5.39 -4.34 -0.30
CA THR A 12 4.55 -5.40 0.27
C THR A 12 5.19 -6.77 0.14
N ASN A 13 4.81 -7.71 1.01
CA ASN A 13 5.12 -9.12 0.84
C ASN A 13 4.02 -9.78 -0.04
N GLU A 14 3.85 -11.10 0.06
CA GLU A 14 2.80 -11.87 -0.60
C GLU A 14 1.38 -11.35 -0.32
N ASN A 15 1.17 -10.61 0.78
CA ASN A 15 -0.06 -9.88 1.08
C ASN A 15 0.00 -8.50 0.41
N ASP A 16 -0.18 -8.50 -0.92
CA ASP A 16 0.14 -7.41 -1.84
C ASP A 16 -1.04 -6.48 -2.19
N ILE A 17 -2.06 -6.40 -1.33
CA ILE A 17 -3.30 -5.67 -1.61
C ILE A 17 -3.06 -4.20 -2.02
N LEU A 18 -2.06 -3.53 -1.43
CA LEU A 18 -1.70 -2.15 -1.77
C LEU A 18 -1.00 -2.05 -3.13
N ASP A 19 -0.15 -3.03 -3.48
CA ASP A 19 0.51 -3.07 -4.78
C ASP A 19 -0.51 -3.31 -5.90
N ARG A 20 -1.43 -4.28 -5.70
CA ARG A 20 -2.54 -4.53 -6.62
C ARG A 20 -3.43 -3.29 -6.78
N PHE A 21 -3.73 -2.60 -5.69
CA PHE A 21 -4.52 -1.37 -5.72
C PHE A 21 -3.84 -0.27 -6.53
N LEU A 22 -2.54 -0.02 -6.31
CA LEU A 22 -1.83 1.04 -7.04
C LEU A 22 -1.72 0.75 -8.54
N LYS A 23 -1.61 -0.52 -8.92
CA LYS A 23 -1.54 -0.95 -10.32
C LYS A 23 -2.90 -0.93 -11.03
N SER A 24 -3.97 -1.34 -10.35
CA SER A 24 -5.29 -1.56 -10.99
C SER A 24 -6.36 -0.52 -10.63
N GLY A 25 -6.19 0.18 -9.52
CA GLY A 25 -7.24 0.98 -8.89
C GLY A 25 -8.29 0.20 -8.11
N ILE A 26 -8.15 -1.12 -8.02
CA ILE A 26 -9.08 -2.01 -7.33
C ILE A 26 -8.44 -2.44 -6.02
N TYR A 27 -9.10 -2.12 -4.91
CA TYR A 27 -8.71 -2.60 -3.59
C TYR A 27 -9.62 -3.76 -3.22
N GLU A 28 -9.11 -4.98 -3.37
CA GLU A 28 -9.85 -6.23 -3.21
C GLU A 28 -9.17 -7.11 -2.18
N ARG A 29 -9.96 -7.55 -1.20
CA ARG A 29 -9.50 -8.43 -0.13
C ARG A 29 -9.22 -9.82 -0.70
N SER A 30 -8.10 -10.40 -0.29
CA SER A 30 -7.85 -11.82 -0.50
C SER A 30 -8.56 -12.63 0.59
N ASP A 31 -8.97 -13.85 0.25
CA ASP A 31 -9.65 -14.76 1.18
C ASP A 31 -8.71 -15.31 2.27
N GLU A 32 -7.40 -15.36 1.98
CA GLU A 32 -6.37 -15.92 2.86
C GLU A 32 -5.20 -14.93 3.07
N VAL A 33 -4.59 -14.93 4.26
CA VAL A 33 -3.30 -14.28 4.51
C VAL A 33 -2.21 -15.29 4.22
N ALA A 34 -1.29 -14.96 3.33
CA ALA A 34 -0.09 -15.75 3.14
C ALA A 34 0.80 -15.62 4.39
N VAL A 35 1.27 -16.75 4.91
CA VAL A 35 2.33 -16.78 5.92
C VAL A 35 3.64 -16.40 5.21
N THR A 36 4.32 -15.37 5.69
CA THR A 36 5.52 -14.83 5.05
C THR A 36 6.66 -14.69 6.07
N LEU A 37 7.89 -14.51 5.58
CA LEU A 37 9.08 -14.23 6.38
C LEU A 37 9.09 -12.82 7.00
N SER A 38 8.05 -12.03 6.76
CA SER A 38 7.82 -10.67 7.26
C SER A 38 6.46 -10.60 8.00
N PRO A 39 6.35 -11.22 9.19
CA PRO A 39 5.05 -11.43 9.87
C PRO A 39 4.35 -10.13 10.29
N GLY A 40 5.07 -9.01 10.43
CA GLY A 40 4.50 -7.70 10.74
C GLY A 40 3.71 -7.05 9.59
N MET A 41 3.74 -7.63 8.39
CA MET A 41 3.09 -7.11 7.18
C MET A 41 1.86 -7.92 6.74
N GLY A 42 1.43 -8.92 7.51
CA GLY A 42 0.25 -9.74 7.21
C GLY A 42 -1.06 -9.00 7.52
N ILE A 43 -1.46 -8.03 6.70
CA ILE A 43 -2.66 -7.21 6.92
C ILE A 43 -3.67 -7.39 5.78
N PHE A 44 -4.92 -7.70 6.10
CA PHE A 44 -6.03 -7.75 5.13
C PHE A 44 -6.55 -6.35 4.74
N ILE A 45 -6.61 -5.43 5.71
CA ILE A 45 -7.07 -4.06 5.53
C ILE A 45 -6.23 -3.14 6.40
N SER A 46 -5.53 -2.17 5.80
CA SER A 46 -4.82 -1.15 6.55
C SER A 46 -5.79 -0.05 6.97
N SER A 47 -6.01 0.14 8.28
CA SER A 47 -6.84 1.25 8.79
C SER A 47 -6.28 2.64 8.40
N ASN A 48 -4.97 2.73 8.15
CA ASN A 48 -4.35 3.96 7.64
C ASN A 48 -4.66 4.21 6.16
N PHE A 49 -5.07 3.19 5.40
CA PHE A 49 -5.41 3.33 3.99
C PHE A 49 -6.68 4.18 3.78
N GLU A 50 -7.62 4.15 4.72
CA GLU A 50 -8.79 5.03 4.72
C GLU A 50 -8.40 6.51 4.64
N ARG A 51 -7.35 6.91 5.37
CA ARG A 51 -6.86 8.29 5.35
C ARG A 51 -6.34 8.67 3.97
N LEU A 52 -5.61 7.77 3.31
CA LEU A 52 -5.15 7.99 1.95
C LEU A 52 -6.35 8.15 1.00
N LEU A 53 -7.33 7.25 1.07
CA LEU A 53 -8.55 7.33 0.25
C LEU A 53 -9.30 8.66 0.44
N TRP A 54 -9.36 9.19 1.66
CA TRP A 54 -9.97 10.48 1.92
C TRP A 54 -9.25 11.63 1.22
N PHE A 55 -7.92 11.68 1.28
CA PHE A 55 -7.15 12.70 0.56
C PHE A 55 -7.33 12.60 -0.96
N LEU A 56 -7.44 11.39 -1.49
CA LEU A 56 -7.68 11.17 -2.92
C LEU A 56 -9.08 11.59 -3.35
N ALA A 57 -10.10 11.20 -2.59
CA ALA A 57 -11.47 11.62 -2.84
C ALA A 57 -11.55 13.15 -2.82
N ARG A 58 -10.98 13.80 -1.81
CA ARG A 58 -10.92 15.26 -1.69
C ARG A 58 -10.21 15.92 -2.88
N GLY A 59 -9.04 15.42 -3.25
CA GLY A 59 -8.19 16.01 -4.28
C GLY A 59 -8.74 15.84 -5.70
N TYR A 60 -9.35 14.69 -5.99
CA TYR A 60 -9.63 14.29 -7.37
C TYR A 60 -11.12 14.08 -7.70
N LEU A 61 -11.99 13.86 -6.71
CA LEU A 61 -13.39 13.48 -6.93
C LEU A 61 -14.41 14.43 -6.28
N ALA A 62 -14.00 15.09 -5.20
CA ALA A 62 -14.86 15.95 -4.39
C ALA A 62 -14.58 17.45 -4.58
N SER A 63 -13.77 17.85 -5.56
CA SER A 63 -13.44 19.27 -5.83
C SER A 63 -13.00 20.04 -4.57
N LYS A 64 -12.25 19.39 -3.67
CA LYS A 64 -11.79 19.93 -2.38
C LYS A 64 -12.87 20.15 -1.31
N TYR A 65 -14.10 19.65 -1.51
CA TYR A 65 -15.15 19.68 -0.48
C TYR A 65 -15.02 18.48 0.48
N ASP A 66 -14.79 18.77 1.76
CA ASP A 66 -14.46 17.77 2.78
C ASP A 66 -15.62 16.81 3.08
N LEU A 67 -16.86 17.34 3.17
CA LEU A 67 -18.06 16.52 3.42
C LEU A 67 -18.29 15.50 2.29
N LYS A 68 -18.16 15.95 1.04
CA LYS A 68 -18.31 15.09 -0.13
C LYS A 68 -17.21 14.04 -0.22
N ALA A 69 -15.98 14.36 0.20
CA ALA A 69 -14.92 13.37 0.31
C ALA A 69 -15.26 12.28 1.35
N GLY A 70 -15.86 12.67 2.48
CA GLY A 70 -16.34 11.74 3.51
C GLY A 70 -17.46 10.82 3.01
N GLU A 71 -18.41 11.34 2.24
CA GLU A 71 -19.47 10.54 1.60
C GLU A 71 -18.88 9.48 0.66
N ILE A 72 -17.97 9.88 -0.23
CA ILE A 72 -17.32 8.96 -1.18
C ILE A 72 -16.55 7.84 -0.46
N VAL A 73 -15.79 8.18 0.58
CA VAL A 73 -15.05 7.18 1.36
C VAL A 73 -16.01 6.23 2.06
N THR A 74 -17.11 6.74 2.61
CA THR A 74 -18.14 5.93 3.25
C THR A 74 -18.74 4.92 2.26
N ASP A 75 -19.07 5.36 1.05
CA ASP A 75 -19.59 4.51 -0.01
C ASP A 75 -18.60 3.41 -0.43
N TRP A 76 -17.31 3.75 -0.56
CA TRP A 76 -16.27 2.76 -0.85
C TRP A 76 -16.11 1.71 0.24
N PHE A 77 -16.15 2.11 1.51
CA PHE A 77 -16.08 1.14 2.62
C PHE A 77 -17.35 0.30 2.73
N GLN A 78 -18.50 0.85 2.34
CA GLN A 78 -19.73 0.08 2.22
C GLN A 78 -19.61 -0.98 1.11
N GLN A 79 -19.08 -0.63 -0.06
CA GLN A 79 -18.78 -1.59 -1.15
C GLN A 79 -17.79 -2.66 -0.69
N LEU A 80 -16.71 -2.27 0.00
CA LEU A 80 -15.73 -3.21 0.53
C LEU A 80 -16.37 -4.22 1.51
N LYS A 81 -17.35 -3.76 2.31
CA LYS A 81 -18.08 -4.60 3.26
C LYS A 81 -19.04 -5.56 2.57
N THR A 82 -19.72 -5.14 1.50
CA THR A 82 -20.75 -5.94 0.82
C THR A 82 -20.19 -6.83 -0.28
N GLU A 83 -19.19 -6.35 -1.03
CA GLU A 83 -18.63 -7.00 -2.22
C GLU A 83 -17.21 -7.53 -1.99
N GLY A 84 -16.56 -7.20 -0.87
CA GLY A 84 -15.16 -7.57 -0.62
C GLY A 84 -14.13 -6.74 -1.38
N ARG A 85 -14.59 -5.77 -2.18
CA ARG A 85 -13.75 -4.89 -2.99
C ARG A 85 -14.32 -3.47 -3.12
N LEU A 86 -13.45 -2.52 -3.42
CA LEU A 86 -13.81 -1.17 -3.86
C LEU A 86 -12.97 -0.80 -5.09
N GLN A 87 -13.49 0.08 -5.92
CA GLN A 87 -12.79 0.58 -7.10
C GLN A 87 -12.70 2.11 -7.09
N VAL A 88 -11.49 2.61 -7.31
CA VAL A 88 -11.21 4.04 -7.40
C VAL A 88 -11.07 4.43 -8.88
N GLY A 89 -11.62 5.59 -9.24
CA GLY A 89 -11.57 6.10 -10.61
C GLY A 89 -10.13 6.37 -11.08
N SER A 90 -9.92 6.22 -12.40
CA SER A 90 -8.60 6.35 -13.03
C SER A 90 -7.90 7.69 -12.78
N VAL A 91 -8.67 8.78 -12.64
CA VAL A 91 -8.15 10.12 -12.31
C VAL A 91 -7.49 10.13 -10.91
N ALA A 92 -8.17 9.56 -9.92
CA ALA A 92 -7.66 9.52 -8.55
C ALA A 92 -6.44 8.59 -8.44
N ILE A 93 -6.43 7.45 -9.15
CA ILE A 93 -5.27 6.55 -9.18
C ILE A 93 -4.04 7.18 -9.82
N LYS A 94 -4.20 7.87 -10.96
CA LYS A 94 -3.10 8.65 -11.55
C LYS A 94 -2.56 9.69 -10.57
N GLY A 95 -3.44 10.28 -9.77
CA GLY A 95 -3.08 11.14 -8.66
C GLY A 95 -2.17 10.47 -7.65
N VAL A 96 -2.55 9.29 -7.14
CA VAL A 96 -1.71 8.52 -6.20
C VAL A 96 -0.33 8.21 -6.78
N LEU A 97 -0.28 7.77 -8.04
CA LEU A 97 0.96 7.33 -8.70
C LEU A 97 1.96 8.46 -8.95
N SER A 98 1.54 9.72 -8.79
CA SER A 98 2.45 10.86 -8.81
C SER A 98 3.31 10.93 -7.54
N ASP A 99 2.74 10.58 -6.39
CA ASP A 99 3.40 10.65 -5.08
C ASP A 99 3.92 9.28 -4.59
N PHE A 100 3.33 8.18 -5.06
CA PHE A 100 3.64 6.82 -4.59
C PHE A 100 4.14 5.91 -5.71
N ALA A 101 4.95 4.94 -5.33
CA ALA A 101 5.27 3.74 -6.12
C ALA A 101 5.04 2.50 -5.25
N SER A 102 4.90 1.32 -5.85
CA SER A 102 4.82 0.08 -5.09
C SER A 102 5.55 -1.07 -5.76
N GLU A 103 6.06 -1.96 -4.91
CA GLU A 103 6.62 -3.22 -5.34
C GLU A 103 6.25 -4.35 -4.38
N LYS A 104 6.03 -5.53 -4.95
CA LYS A 104 5.85 -6.78 -4.20
C LYS A 104 7.17 -7.52 -4.14
N VAL A 105 7.55 -7.97 -2.95
CA VAL A 105 8.75 -8.78 -2.70
C VAL A 105 8.32 -10.13 -2.15
N SER A 106 8.83 -11.19 -2.76
CA SER A 106 8.60 -12.57 -2.33
C SER A 106 9.51 -13.00 -1.18
N ASP A 107 9.17 -14.10 -0.53
CA ASP A 107 9.99 -14.71 0.52
C ASP A 107 11.36 -15.18 0.02
N SER A 108 11.48 -15.60 -1.24
CA SER A 108 12.77 -15.96 -1.84
C SER A 108 13.66 -14.72 -1.97
N GLU A 109 13.13 -13.60 -2.47
CA GLU A 109 13.84 -12.31 -2.56
C GLU A 109 14.19 -11.77 -1.17
N THR A 110 13.27 -11.91 -0.20
CA THR A 110 13.49 -11.54 1.20
C THR A 110 14.63 -12.35 1.82
N SER A 111 14.74 -13.64 1.49
CA SER A 111 15.78 -14.52 2.01
C SER A 111 17.16 -14.16 1.47
N VAL A 112 17.27 -13.84 0.18
CA VAL A 112 18.53 -13.37 -0.44
C VAL A 112 19.04 -12.13 0.27
N TRP A 113 18.16 -11.16 0.55
CA TRP A 113 18.54 -9.95 1.28
C TRP A 113 18.97 -10.24 2.72
N LYS A 114 18.28 -11.15 3.42
CA LYS A 114 18.67 -11.56 4.79
C LYS A 114 20.04 -12.22 4.81
N GLN A 115 20.33 -13.09 3.83
CA GLN A 115 21.63 -13.73 3.69
C GLN A 115 22.74 -12.70 3.43
N TYR A 116 22.55 -11.80 2.46
CA TYR A 116 23.48 -10.72 2.17
C TYR A 116 23.81 -9.89 3.42
N ASN A 117 22.80 -9.48 4.21
CA ASN A 117 23.06 -8.70 5.41
C ASN A 117 23.77 -9.47 6.52
N ASN A 118 23.49 -10.76 6.66
CA ASN A 118 24.20 -11.60 7.63
C ASN A 118 25.68 -11.75 7.24
N ASP A 119 25.96 -11.98 5.96
CA ASP A 119 27.32 -12.12 5.45
C ASP A 119 28.11 -10.82 5.65
N ASN A 120 27.52 -9.65 5.36
CA ASN A 120 28.17 -8.35 5.56
C ASN A 120 28.31 -7.94 7.04
N LYS A 121 27.38 -8.34 7.92
CA LYS A 121 27.54 -8.14 9.38
C LYS A 121 28.71 -8.94 9.94
N ASN A 122 28.92 -10.16 9.44
CA ASN A 122 30.03 -11.01 9.87
C ASN A 122 31.39 -10.47 9.39
N GLU A 123 31.47 -9.87 8.20
CA GLU A 123 32.69 -9.18 7.73
C GLU A 123 33.05 -7.94 8.57
N THR A 124 32.05 -7.24 9.12
CA THR A 124 32.30 -6.06 9.96
C THR A 124 32.84 -6.44 11.34
N LEU A 125 32.47 -7.63 11.86
CA LEU A 125 32.95 -8.17 13.15
C LEU A 125 34.32 -8.87 13.05
N LEU A 126 34.74 -9.29 11.86
CA LEU A 126 36.05 -9.87 11.60
C LEU A 126 37.15 -8.81 11.36
N ASN A 127 36.74 -7.56 11.07
CA ASN A 127 37.63 -6.43 10.79
C ASN A 127 37.68 -5.38 11.93
N SER A 128 37.15 -5.71 13.12
CA SER A 128 37.19 -4.90 14.35
C SER A 128 37.96 -5.62 15.45
#